data_AF-A0A0U1L0X4-F1
#
_entry.id   AF-A0A0U1L0X4-F1
#
_cell.length_a   1.000
_cell.length_b   1.000
_cell.length_c   1.000
_cell.angle_alpha   90.00
_cell.angle_beta   90.00
_cell.angle_gamma   90.00
#
_symmetry.space_group_name_H-M   'P 1'
#
loop_
_entity.id
_entity.type
_entity.pdbx_description
1 polymer ?
#
loop_
_entity_poly.entity_id
_entity_poly.type
_entity_poly.pdbx_seq_one_letter_code
_entity_poly.pdbx_strand_id
1 'polypeptide(L)'
;MLPINDISPKFRWNAYDATVAENIIRLEGTPEAINYFSGVCEKLTNYAYWFFLSTLWVKYSGHSDINLWKRLFSSNRIQRLRSIMKPSELTAYDRLPYFLTAYRAHRPGETEWISYTLNINIACRFARERGVNQVSQYVIKKRDALALFLRRGEDEILVLDKSKARHVRDIKIVLGAG
;
A
#
# COMPACT_ATOMS: atom_id res chain seq x y z
N MET A 1 16.88 -9.97 9.43
CA MET A 1 16.94 -9.07 10.60
C MET A 1 16.77 -7.65 10.09
N LEU A 2 15.64 -7.00 10.39
CA LEU A 2 15.44 -5.59 10.03
C LEU A 2 16.40 -4.73 10.89
N PRO A 3 17.06 -3.71 10.32
CA PRO A 3 18.04 -2.91 11.06
C PRO A 3 17.36 -2.20 12.25
N ILE A 4 18.11 -2.07 13.35
CA ILE A 4 17.69 -1.54 14.66
C ILE A 4 17.10 -0.11 14.60
N ASN A 5 17.20 0.60 13.48
CA ASN A 5 16.68 1.96 13.30
C ASN A 5 15.90 2.13 11.97
N ASP A 6 14.74 1.47 11.82
CA ASP A 6 13.84 1.69 10.66
C ASP A 6 12.90 2.89 10.86
N ILE A 7 13.46 3.98 11.40
CA ILE A 7 12.79 5.26 11.65
C ILE A 7 13.22 6.23 10.54
N SER A 8 12.26 6.87 9.88
CA SER A 8 12.58 7.81 8.82
C SER A 8 13.38 9.00 9.36
N PRO A 9 14.45 9.42 8.66
CA PRO A 9 15.20 10.63 9.02
C PRO A 9 14.37 11.91 8.87
N LYS A 10 13.18 11.82 8.28
CA LYS A 10 12.20 12.91 8.15
C LYS A 10 11.30 13.08 9.38
N PHE A 11 11.31 12.13 10.31
CA PHE A 11 10.56 12.27 11.55
C PHE A 11 11.06 13.47 12.35
N ARG A 12 10.13 14.36 12.71
CA ARG A 12 10.32 15.45 13.66
C ARG A 12 9.09 15.46 14.56
N TRP A 13 9.29 15.57 15.86
CA TRP A 13 8.17 15.68 16.77
C TRP A 13 7.37 16.95 16.48
N ASN A 14 6.05 16.83 16.54
CA ASN A 14 5.11 17.93 16.38
C ASN A 14 3.88 17.63 17.24
N ALA A 15 3.43 18.62 18.02
CA ALA A 15 2.33 18.44 18.96
C ALA A 15 1.01 18.05 18.28
N TYR A 16 0.69 18.70 17.15
CA TYR A 16 -0.53 18.40 16.40
C TYR A 16 -0.50 17.00 15.78
N ASP A 17 0.64 16.62 15.17
CA ASP A 17 0.83 15.28 14.63
C ASP A 17 0.66 14.21 15.72
N ALA A 18 1.17 14.47 16.94
CA ALA A 18 1.02 13.57 18.09
C ALA A 18 -0.45 13.41 18.51
N THR A 19 -1.21 14.51 18.64
CA THR A 19 -2.64 14.47 18.94
C THR A 19 -3.43 13.70 17.87
N VAL A 20 -3.11 13.90 16.59
CA VAL A 20 -3.74 13.14 15.50
C VAL A 20 -3.38 11.65 15.59
N ALA A 21 -2.12 11.31 15.89
CA ALA A 21 -1.69 9.92 16.05
C ALA A 21 -2.45 9.21 17.17
N GLU A 22 -2.61 9.84 18.33
CA GLU A 22 -3.37 9.28 19.46
C GLU A 22 -4.81 8.93 19.07
N ASN A 23 -5.49 9.82 18.35
CA ASN A 23 -6.86 9.57 17.88
C ASN A 23 -6.93 8.50 16.80
N ILE A 24 -5.94 8.44 15.89
CA ILE A 24 -5.84 7.35 14.90
C ILE A 24 -5.68 6.00 15.60
N ILE A 25 -4.82 5.91 16.63
CA ILE A 25 -4.58 4.67 17.38
C ILE A 25 -5.88 4.17 18.02
N ARG A 26 -6.71 5.08 18.57
CA ARG A 26 -8.02 4.72 19.16
C ARG A 26 -9.02 4.14 18.15
N LEU A 27 -8.88 4.53 16.88
CA LEU A 27 -9.74 4.08 15.79
C LEU A 27 -9.09 2.96 14.96
N GLU A 28 -7.86 2.55 15.27
CA GLU A 28 -7.09 1.64 14.42
C GLU A 28 -7.81 0.30 14.24
N GLY A 29 -7.82 -0.22 13.01
CA GLY A 29 -8.47 -1.49 12.67
C GLY A 29 -9.92 -1.33 12.21
N THR A 30 -10.46 -0.11 12.16
CA THR A 30 -11.82 0.17 11.69
C THR A 30 -11.84 1.14 10.49
N PRO A 31 -12.94 1.20 9.71
CA PRO A 31 -13.11 2.18 8.63
C PRO A 31 -13.05 3.64 9.11
N GLU A 32 -13.41 3.91 10.37
CA GLU A 32 -13.46 5.25 10.95
C GLU A 32 -12.07 5.91 11.00
N ALA A 33 -10.99 5.14 11.13
CA ALA A 33 -9.64 5.69 11.19
C ALA A 33 -9.25 6.47 9.93
N ILE A 34 -9.58 5.97 8.74
CA ILE A 34 -9.26 6.66 7.49
C ILE A 34 -10.18 7.86 7.27
N ASN A 35 -11.44 7.79 7.72
CA ASN A 35 -12.38 8.91 7.67
C ASN A 35 -11.93 10.04 8.60
N TYR A 36 -11.53 9.72 9.84
CA TYR A 36 -10.95 10.67 10.78
C TYR A 36 -9.68 11.29 10.20
N PHE A 37 -8.74 10.48 9.72
CA PHE A 37 -7.52 10.98 9.07
C PHE A 37 -7.87 11.96 7.94
N SER A 38 -8.80 11.59 7.06
CA SER A 38 -9.21 12.46 5.95
C SER A 38 -9.74 13.82 6.42
N GLY A 39 -10.41 13.89 7.57
CA GLY A 39 -10.96 15.14 8.12
C GLY A 39 -9.92 16.05 8.78
N VAL A 40 -8.76 15.51 9.20
CA VAL A 40 -7.75 16.27 9.97
C VAL A 40 -6.40 16.39 9.27
N CYS A 41 -6.19 15.67 8.16
CA CYS A 41 -4.88 15.50 7.54
C CYS A 41 -4.26 16.79 6.96
N GLU A 42 -5.04 17.84 6.73
CA GLU A 42 -4.55 19.10 6.15
C GLU A 42 -3.52 19.81 7.02
N LYS A 43 -3.66 19.73 8.34
CA LYS A 43 -2.76 20.40 9.30
C LYS A 43 -1.53 19.57 9.66
N LEU A 44 -1.47 18.31 9.21
CA LEU A 44 -0.33 17.42 9.48
C LEU A 44 0.94 17.93 8.81
N THR A 45 2.10 17.59 9.37
CA THR A 45 3.36 17.74 8.64
C THR A 45 3.40 16.80 7.42
N ASN A 46 4.26 17.11 6.43
CA ASN A 46 4.44 16.23 5.28
C ASN A 46 4.85 14.80 5.69
N TYR A 47 5.70 14.68 6.71
CA TYR A 47 6.09 13.37 7.23
C TYR A 47 4.89 12.63 7.82
N ALA A 48 4.19 13.25 8.78
CA ALA A 48 3.06 12.63 9.46
C ALA A 48 1.93 12.25 8.49
N TYR A 49 1.60 13.11 7.53
CA TYR A 49 0.61 12.81 6.49
C TYR A 49 0.91 11.47 5.80
N TRP A 50 2.10 11.35 5.22
CA TRP A 50 2.47 10.16 4.45
C TRP A 50 2.67 8.92 5.35
N PHE A 51 3.27 9.12 6.52
CA PHE A 51 3.53 8.03 7.45
C PHE A 51 2.22 7.44 8.01
N PHE A 52 1.30 8.28 8.47
CA PHE A 52 0.00 7.84 8.97
C PHE A 52 -0.83 7.21 7.87
N LEU A 53 -0.88 7.80 6.68
CA LEU A 53 -1.60 7.24 5.54
C LEU A 53 -1.10 5.83 5.17
N SER A 54 0.23 5.62 5.13
CA SER A 54 0.82 4.30 4.89
C SER A 54 0.48 3.29 6.00
N THR A 55 0.46 3.75 7.25
CA THR A 55 0.19 2.90 8.41
C THR A 55 -1.25 2.44 8.41
N LEU A 56 -2.18 3.37 8.15
CA LEU A 56 -3.61 3.08 7.99
C LEU A 56 -3.85 2.09 6.85
N TRP A 57 -3.23 2.29 5.68
CA TRP A 57 -3.36 1.38 4.53
C TRP A 57 -2.94 -0.06 4.87
N VAL A 58 -1.77 -0.19 5.51
CA VAL A 58 -1.20 -1.47 5.92
C VAL A 58 -2.10 -2.17 6.95
N LYS A 59 -2.67 -1.41 7.89
CA LYS A 59 -3.49 -1.93 8.98
C LYS A 59 -4.91 -2.28 8.56
N TYR A 60 -5.53 -1.48 7.69
CA TYR A 60 -6.93 -1.63 7.31
C TYR A 60 -7.24 -1.05 5.92
N SER A 61 -7.17 -1.89 4.88
CA SER A 61 -7.51 -1.53 3.49
C SER A 61 -8.64 -2.36 2.88
N GLY A 62 -9.17 -3.36 3.61
CA GLY A 62 -10.01 -4.42 3.03
C GLY A 62 -11.47 -4.06 2.71
N HIS A 63 -12.04 -3.03 3.36
CA HIS A 63 -13.48 -2.71 3.33
C HIS A 63 -13.79 -1.21 3.19
N SER A 64 -12.79 -0.37 2.95
CA SER A 64 -12.95 1.08 2.85
C SER A 64 -13.00 1.56 1.39
N ASP A 65 -13.58 2.74 1.18
CA ASP A 65 -13.77 3.32 -0.16
C ASP A 65 -12.43 3.52 -0.89
N ILE A 66 -12.24 2.80 -2.00
CA ILE A 66 -11.05 2.88 -2.84
C ILE A 66 -10.83 4.29 -3.40
N ASN A 67 -11.90 5.07 -3.62
CA ASN A 67 -11.80 6.43 -4.11
C ASN A 67 -11.24 7.39 -3.05
N LEU A 68 -11.61 7.20 -1.79
CA LEU A 68 -11.00 7.92 -0.67
C LEU A 68 -9.50 7.67 -0.62
N TRP A 69 -9.06 6.41 -0.73
CA TRP A 69 -7.64 6.08 -0.77
C TRP A 69 -6.92 6.71 -1.96
N LYS A 70 -7.49 6.58 -3.17
CA LYS A 70 -6.92 7.20 -4.38
C LYS A 70 -6.78 8.71 -4.22
N ARG A 71 -7.79 9.39 -3.65
CA ARG A 71 -7.74 10.83 -3.36
C ARG A 71 -6.59 11.17 -2.40
N LEU A 72 -6.49 10.47 -1.28
CA LEU A 72 -5.46 10.75 -0.26
C LEU A 72 -4.05 10.45 -0.80
N PHE A 73 -3.85 9.33 -1.49
CA PHE A 73 -2.56 9.01 -2.10
C PHE A 73 -2.17 9.93 -3.27
N SER A 74 -3.14 10.60 -3.90
CA SER A 74 -2.90 11.58 -4.97
C SER A 74 -2.45 12.95 -4.47
N SER A 75 -2.27 13.13 -3.16
CA SER A 75 -1.79 14.39 -2.58
C SER A 75 -0.43 14.82 -3.16
N ASN A 76 -0.30 16.12 -3.43
CA ASN A 76 0.93 16.74 -3.95
C ASN A 76 1.96 17.09 -2.85
N ARG A 77 1.74 16.63 -1.61
CA ARG A 77 2.67 16.87 -0.50
C ARG A 77 4.07 16.34 -0.80
N ILE A 78 5.07 17.17 -0.49
CA ILE A 78 6.47 16.84 -0.76
C ILE A 78 6.97 15.67 0.10
N GLN A 79 8.15 15.15 -0.24
CA GLN A 79 8.86 14.10 0.50
C GLN A 79 8.13 12.74 0.55
N ARG A 80 7.11 12.51 -0.29
CA ARG A 80 6.31 11.27 -0.34
C ARG A 80 7.12 10.00 -0.16
N LEU A 81 8.07 9.71 -1.06
CA LEU A 81 8.83 8.45 -1.04
C LEU A 81 9.59 8.23 0.27
N ARG A 82 10.13 9.29 0.89
CA ARG A 82 10.91 9.21 2.14
C ARG A 82 10.04 9.16 3.40
N SER A 83 8.75 9.37 3.28
CA SER A 83 7.81 9.48 4.40
C SER A 83 6.72 8.40 4.38
N ILE A 84 6.32 7.93 3.19
CA ILE A 84 5.31 6.87 3.03
C ILE A 84 5.91 5.48 3.27
N MET A 85 7.15 5.26 2.82
CA MET A 85 7.89 4.02 3.01
C MET A 85 8.81 4.13 4.22
N LYS A 86 9.02 3.01 4.91
CA LYS A 86 10.11 2.87 5.87
C LYS A 86 11.47 3.00 5.16
N PRO A 87 12.54 3.41 5.86
CA PRO A 87 13.89 3.42 5.28
C PRO A 87 14.30 2.11 4.58
N SER A 88 13.98 0.97 5.20
CA SER A 88 14.23 -0.36 4.63
C SER A 88 13.45 -0.61 3.34
N GLU A 89 12.17 -0.25 3.32
CA GLU A 89 11.28 -0.34 2.15
C GLU A 89 11.74 0.58 1.02
N LEU A 90 12.14 1.82 1.32
CA LEU A 90 12.68 2.75 0.33
C LEU A 90 13.98 2.20 -0.29
N THR A 91 14.87 1.64 0.54
CA THR A 91 16.10 1.02 0.06
C THR A 91 15.82 -0.15 -0.90
N ALA A 92 14.81 -0.97 -0.59
CA ALA A 92 14.38 -2.05 -1.47
C ALA A 92 13.73 -1.51 -2.76
N TYR A 93 12.88 -0.48 -2.66
CA TYR A 93 12.24 0.18 -3.79
C TYR A 93 13.27 0.76 -4.77
N ASP A 94 14.33 1.41 -4.26
CA ASP A 94 15.37 2.01 -5.10
C ASP A 94 16.11 0.96 -5.94
N ARG A 95 16.28 -0.26 -5.41
CA ARG A 95 16.92 -1.41 -6.08
C ARG A 95 16.01 -2.11 -7.09
N LEU A 96 14.71 -1.80 -7.12
CA LEU A 96 13.81 -2.42 -8.09
C LEU A 96 14.20 -2.06 -9.53
N PRO A 97 14.02 -2.99 -10.49
CA PRO A 97 14.28 -2.75 -11.90
C PRO A 97 13.30 -1.71 -12.48
N TYR A 98 13.60 -1.21 -13.68
CA TYR A 98 12.73 -0.23 -14.35
C TYR A 98 11.34 -0.80 -14.66
N PHE A 99 11.28 -2.06 -15.11
CA PHE A 99 10.03 -2.79 -15.33
C PHE A 99 9.82 -3.81 -14.20
N LEU A 100 8.71 -3.68 -13.50
CA LEU A 100 8.29 -4.57 -12.43
C LEU A 100 7.33 -5.61 -13.01
N THR A 101 7.55 -6.88 -12.66
CA THR A 101 6.51 -7.90 -12.81
C THR A 101 5.74 -7.98 -11.51
N ALA A 102 4.43 -7.80 -11.58
CA ALA A 102 3.55 -7.82 -10.42
C ALA A 102 2.35 -8.73 -10.66
N TYR A 103 1.70 -9.11 -9.58
CA TYR A 103 0.63 -10.09 -9.56
C TYR A 103 -0.52 -9.59 -8.70
N ARG A 104 -1.75 -9.98 -9.07
CA ARG A 104 -2.95 -9.72 -8.27
C ARG A 104 -3.96 -10.85 -8.43
N ALA A 105 -4.51 -11.29 -7.30
CA ALA A 105 -5.74 -12.07 -7.27
C ALA A 105 -6.93 -11.12 -7.17
N HIS A 106 -7.79 -11.07 -8.18
CA HIS A 106 -8.96 -10.19 -8.17
C HIS A 106 -10.09 -10.78 -7.33
N ARG A 107 -10.90 -9.91 -6.71
CA ARG A 107 -12.18 -10.32 -6.12
C ARG A 107 -13.23 -10.46 -7.25
N PRO A 108 -14.21 -11.36 -7.14
CA PRO A 108 -15.33 -11.41 -8.09
C PRO A 108 -16.02 -10.05 -8.19
N GLY A 109 -16.23 -9.56 -9.43
CA GLY A 109 -16.87 -8.26 -9.68
C GLY A 109 -16.01 -7.03 -9.35
N GLU A 110 -14.73 -7.18 -8.99
CA GLU A 110 -13.85 -6.05 -8.71
C GLU A 110 -13.58 -5.19 -9.96
N THR A 111 -13.97 -3.92 -9.91
CA THR A 111 -13.77 -2.97 -11.02
C THR A 111 -12.58 -2.04 -10.81
N GLU A 112 -12.21 -1.77 -9.56
CA GLU A 112 -11.14 -0.83 -9.18
C GLU A 112 -10.20 -1.46 -8.16
N TRP A 113 -8.90 -1.20 -8.32
CA TRP A 113 -7.86 -1.63 -7.38
C TRP A 113 -6.59 -0.79 -7.58
N ILE A 114 -5.75 -0.76 -6.55
CA ILE A 114 -4.45 -0.06 -6.59
C ILE A 114 -3.28 -0.91 -6.08
N SER A 115 -3.54 -2.10 -5.55
CA SER A 115 -2.54 -2.93 -4.88
C SER A 115 -2.17 -4.15 -5.71
N TYR A 116 -0.87 -4.42 -5.78
CA TYR A 116 -0.29 -5.58 -6.45
C TYR A 116 0.81 -6.12 -5.56
N THR A 117 1.17 -7.39 -5.73
CA THR A 117 2.37 -7.96 -5.08
C THR A 117 3.42 -8.26 -6.13
N LEU A 118 4.70 -8.07 -5.78
CA LEU A 118 5.82 -8.52 -6.61
C LEU A 118 6.07 -10.04 -6.49
N ASN A 119 5.34 -10.72 -5.62
CA ASN A 119 5.54 -12.11 -5.27
C ASN A 119 4.34 -12.97 -5.66
N ILE A 120 4.55 -13.87 -6.64
CA ILE A 120 3.48 -14.74 -7.14
C ILE A 120 2.90 -15.66 -6.07
N ASN A 121 3.70 -16.13 -5.10
CA ASN A 121 3.23 -17.02 -4.05
C ASN A 121 2.20 -16.32 -3.15
N ILE A 122 2.39 -15.02 -2.93
CA ILE A 122 1.50 -14.17 -2.14
C ILE A 122 0.20 -13.92 -2.90
N ALA A 123 0.28 -13.68 -4.21
CA ALA A 123 -0.92 -13.58 -5.04
C ALA A 123 -1.71 -14.91 -5.06
N CYS A 124 -1.03 -16.06 -5.13
CA CYS A 124 -1.65 -17.37 -5.02
C CYS A 124 -2.30 -17.61 -3.65
N ARG A 125 -1.66 -17.18 -2.55
CA ARG A 125 -2.26 -17.22 -1.20
C ARG A 125 -3.57 -16.44 -1.17
N PHE A 126 -3.55 -15.20 -1.65
CA PHE A 126 -4.75 -14.36 -1.72
C PHE A 126 -5.84 -14.93 -2.64
N ALA A 127 -5.47 -15.58 -3.73
CA ALA A 127 -6.43 -16.24 -4.62
C ALA A 127 -7.16 -17.38 -3.89
N ARG A 128 -6.44 -18.21 -3.12
CA ARG A 128 -7.05 -19.25 -2.27
C ARG A 128 -7.96 -18.66 -1.19
N GLU A 129 -7.49 -17.64 -0.47
CA GLU A 129 -8.28 -16.96 0.57
C GLU A 129 -9.59 -16.35 0.02
N ARG A 130 -9.59 -15.94 -1.26
CA ARG A 130 -10.75 -15.35 -1.95
C ARG A 130 -11.61 -16.39 -2.69
N GLY A 131 -11.21 -17.66 -2.69
CA GLY A 131 -11.90 -18.71 -3.44
C GLY A 131 -11.84 -18.52 -4.97
N VAL A 132 -10.83 -17.81 -5.49
CA VAL A 132 -10.63 -17.62 -6.93
C VAL A 132 -9.48 -18.49 -7.43
N ASN A 133 -9.62 -19.04 -8.64
CA ASN A 133 -8.67 -19.98 -9.24
C ASN A 133 -7.69 -19.29 -10.21
N GLN A 134 -7.54 -17.97 -10.13
CA GLN A 134 -6.80 -17.19 -11.10
C GLN A 134 -6.02 -16.04 -10.43
N VAL A 135 -4.80 -15.84 -10.93
CA VAL A 135 -3.94 -14.69 -10.62
C VAL A 135 -3.58 -13.99 -11.92
N SER A 136 -3.78 -12.67 -11.98
CA SER A 136 -3.39 -11.87 -13.14
C SER A 136 -1.97 -11.35 -12.97
N GLN A 137 -1.17 -11.46 -14.03
CA GLN A 137 0.21 -10.93 -14.11
C GLN A 137 0.22 -9.60 -14.87
N TYR A 138 0.99 -8.65 -14.35
CA TYR A 138 1.11 -7.29 -14.86
C TYR A 138 2.58 -6.90 -15.07
N VAL A 139 2.82 -5.99 -16.00
CA VAL A 139 4.06 -5.23 -16.13
C VAL A 139 3.79 -3.76 -15.80
N ILE A 140 4.56 -3.22 -14.87
CA ILE A 140 4.42 -1.85 -14.34
C ILE A 140 5.78 -1.16 -14.43
N LYS A 141 5.84 0.11 -14.86
CA LYS A 141 7.09 0.88 -14.75
C LYS A 141 7.30 1.33 -13.31
N LYS A 142 8.51 1.24 -12.78
CA LYS A 142 8.83 1.65 -11.39
C LYS A 142 8.34 3.07 -11.08
N ARG A 143 8.51 4.00 -12.03
CA ARG A 143 8.07 5.41 -11.88
C ARG A 143 6.57 5.59 -11.68
N ASP A 144 5.76 4.62 -12.10
CA ASP A 144 4.30 4.64 -11.97
C ASP A 144 3.86 3.98 -10.64
N ALA A 145 4.77 3.30 -9.93
CA ALA A 145 4.54 2.79 -8.58
C ALA A 145 4.72 3.88 -7.53
N LEU A 146 3.69 4.08 -6.70
CA LEU A 146 3.63 5.06 -5.63
C LEU A 146 4.55 4.70 -4.45
N ALA A 147 4.55 3.43 -4.06
CA ALA A 147 5.25 2.91 -2.90
C ALA A 147 5.45 1.38 -3.00
N LEU A 148 6.39 0.86 -2.21
CA LEU A 148 6.58 -0.55 -1.89
C LEU A 148 6.41 -0.74 -0.38
N PHE A 149 5.55 -1.65 0.04
CA PHE A 149 5.35 -2.02 1.45
C PHE A 149 5.80 -3.47 1.68
N LEU A 150 6.74 -3.62 2.61
CA LEU A 150 7.33 -4.91 2.98
C LEU A 150 6.92 -5.34 4.38
N ARG A 151 6.39 -4.41 5.20
CA ARG A 151 6.09 -4.64 6.61
C ARG A 151 4.97 -5.66 6.90
N ARG A 152 4.20 -6.10 5.89
CA ARG A 152 3.28 -7.25 5.98
C ARG A 152 3.87 -8.57 5.45
N GLY A 153 5.11 -8.53 4.94
CA GLY A 153 5.70 -9.65 4.20
C GLY A 153 4.97 -9.94 2.89
N GLU A 154 4.34 -8.93 2.27
CA GLU A 154 3.46 -9.07 1.09
C GLU A 154 4.07 -8.59 -0.22
N ASP A 155 5.29 -8.02 -0.18
CA ASP A 155 5.96 -7.42 -1.33
C ASP A 155 5.03 -6.50 -2.14
N GLU A 156 4.23 -5.69 -1.43
CA GLU A 156 3.11 -4.96 -2.00
C GLU A 156 3.59 -3.67 -2.68
N ILE A 157 3.21 -3.45 -3.93
CA ILE A 157 3.34 -2.17 -4.62
C ILE A 157 1.97 -1.51 -4.80
N LEU A 158 1.94 -0.18 -4.67
CA LEU A 158 0.76 0.61 -4.99
C LEU A 158 0.90 1.33 -6.32
N VAL A 159 -0.13 1.25 -7.16
CA VAL A 159 -0.27 1.98 -8.43
C VAL A 159 -1.68 2.58 -8.48
N LEU A 160 -1.77 3.92 -8.45
CA LEU A 160 -3.08 4.60 -8.35
C LEU A 160 -3.90 4.54 -9.64
N ASP A 161 -3.22 4.57 -10.78
CA ASP A 161 -3.83 4.49 -12.10
C ASP A 161 -3.62 3.08 -12.66
N LYS A 162 -4.68 2.25 -12.61
CA LYS A 162 -4.62 0.87 -13.10
C LYS A 162 -4.24 0.77 -14.58
N SER A 163 -4.45 1.83 -15.39
CA SER A 163 -4.02 1.84 -16.79
C SER A 163 -2.48 1.81 -16.96
N LYS A 164 -1.73 2.14 -15.90
CA LYS A 164 -0.25 2.01 -15.87
C LYS A 164 0.22 0.59 -15.61
N ALA A 165 -0.68 -0.32 -15.21
CA ALA A 165 -0.39 -1.73 -15.05
C ALA A 165 -0.88 -2.49 -16.29
N ARG A 166 0.05 -2.80 -17.20
CA ARG A 166 -0.30 -3.55 -18.41
C ARG A 166 -0.48 -5.02 -18.06
N HIS A 167 -1.69 -5.54 -18.23
CA HIS A 167 -1.97 -6.97 -18.12
C HIS A 167 -1.12 -7.75 -19.14
N VAL A 168 -0.56 -8.87 -18.71
CA VAL A 168 0.26 -9.75 -19.55
C VAL A 168 -0.47 -11.05 -19.82
N ARG A 169 -0.95 -11.71 -18.76
CA ARG A 169 -1.63 -13.01 -18.83
C ARG A 169 -2.29 -13.32 -17.50
N ASP A 170 -3.16 -14.31 -17.55
CA ASP A 170 -3.75 -14.94 -16.39
C ASP A 170 -3.11 -16.29 -16.11
N ILE A 171 -2.86 -16.56 -14.83
CA ILE A 171 -2.24 -17.77 -14.32
C ILE A 171 -3.31 -18.53 -13.54
N LYS A 172 -3.69 -19.70 -14.05
CA LYS A 172 -4.58 -20.60 -13.32
C LYS A 172 -3.87 -21.19 -12.13
N ILE A 173 -4.54 -21.22 -10.99
CA ILE A 173 -4.04 -21.89 -9.79
C ILE A 173 -4.93 -23.10 -9.47
N VAL A 174 -4.30 -24.19 -9.03
CA VAL A 174 -5.02 -25.33 -8.47
C VAL A 174 -5.38 -24.97 -7.03
N LEU A 175 -6.67 -24.84 -6.75
CA LEU A 175 -7.17 -24.79 -5.39
C LEU A 175 -7.05 -26.23 -4.86
N GLY A 176 -6.03 -26.48 -4.02
CA GLY A 176 -5.95 -27.77 -3.32
C GLY A 176 -7.22 -27.94 -2.47
N ALA A 177 -7.80 -29.13 -2.51
CA ALA A 177 -8.88 -29.48 -1.60
C ALA A 177 -8.34 -29.33 -0.16
N GLY A 178 -9.01 -28.48 0.63
CA GLY A 178 -8.77 -28.41 2.07
C GLY A 178 -9.21 -29.68 2.77
#